data_AF-A0A813JN56-F1
#
_entry.id   AF-A0A813JN56-F1
#
_cell.length_a   1.000
_cell.length_b   1.000
_cell.length_c   1.000
_cell.angle_alpha   90.00
_cell.angle_beta   90.00
_cell.angle_gamma   90.00
#
_symmetry.space_group_name_H-M   'P 1'
#
loop_
_entity.id
_entity.type
_entity.pdbx_description
1 polymer ?
#
loop_
_entity_poly.entity_id
_entity_poly.type
_entity_poly.pdbx_seq_one_letter_code
_entity_poly.pdbx_strand_id
1 'polypeptide(L)'
;MFLEQIGPAINDALPSILRGSVKIEKTTLGKASPRFCNISLQEREDKAIVLEMSIVLTSDLDVQMRAMHIPIGLKKLEFSG
;
A
#
# COMPACT_ATOMS: atom_id res chain seq x y z
N MET A 1 -1.74 3.14 12.86
CA MET A 1 -0.75 3.69 11.91
C MET A 1 -1.14 3.56 10.43
N PHE A 2 -1.18 2.36 9.80
CA PHE A 2 -1.49 2.23 8.35
C PHE A 2 -2.89 2.78 7.96
N LEU A 3 -3.91 2.52 8.79
CA LEU A 3 -5.29 2.98 8.53
C LEU A 3 -5.51 4.49 8.73
N GLU A 4 -4.74 5.08 9.63
CA GLU A 4 -4.87 6.51 9.99
C GLU A 4 -4.34 7.42 8.87
N GLN A 5 -3.47 6.90 8.00
CA GLN A 5 -2.88 7.68 6.90
C GLN A 5 -3.58 7.42 5.56
N ILE A 6 -4.05 6.19 5.31
CA ILE A 6 -4.64 5.82 4.01
C ILE A 6 -6.06 6.35 3.84
N GLY A 7 -6.90 6.29 4.88
CA GLY A 7 -8.27 6.80 4.81
C GLY A 7 -8.33 8.28 4.39
N PRO A 8 -7.56 9.17 5.04
CA PRO A 8 -7.44 10.56 4.62
C PRO A 8 -6.86 10.72 3.21
N ALA A 9 -5.76 10.02 2.89
CA ALA A 9 -5.13 10.13 1.56
C ALA A 9 -6.06 9.71 0.41
N ILE A 10 -6.86 8.65 0.60
CA ILE A 10 -7.88 8.26 -0.38
C ILE A 10 -8.94 9.35 -0.50
N ASN A 11 -9.44 9.88 0.62
CA ASN A 11 -10.44 10.93 0.59
C ASN A 11 -9.95 12.22 -0.07
N ASP A 12 -8.68 12.57 0.08
CA ASP A 12 -8.07 13.75 -0.54
C ASP A 12 -7.87 13.59 -2.05
N ALA A 13 -7.54 12.36 -2.49
CA ALA A 13 -7.37 12.01 -3.90
C ALA A 13 -8.70 11.95 -4.68
N LEU A 14 -9.85 11.91 -3.99
CA LEU A 14 -11.15 11.86 -4.64
C LEU A 14 -11.59 13.21 -5.19
N PRO A 15 -12.41 13.21 -6.27
CA PRO A 15 -13.09 14.40 -6.75
C PRO A 15 -13.87 15.09 -5.62
N SER A 16 -14.00 16.42 -5.68
CA SER A 16 -14.56 17.27 -4.62
C SER A 16 -15.93 16.80 -4.09
N ILE A 17 -16.75 16.21 -4.96
CA ILE A 17 -18.10 15.71 -4.65
C ILE A 17 -18.06 14.42 -3.80
N LEU A 18 -16.96 13.68 -3.85
CA LEU A 18 -16.78 12.38 -3.20
C LEU A 18 -15.84 12.44 -1.97
N ARG A 19 -15.28 13.60 -1.64
CA ARG A 19 -14.42 13.76 -0.47
C ARG A 19 -15.19 13.48 0.81
N GLY A 20 -14.62 12.66 1.69
CA GLY A 20 -15.25 12.25 2.96
C GLY A 20 -16.34 11.18 2.80
N SER A 21 -16.64 10.75 1.57
CA SER A 21 -17.66 9.72 1.30
C SER A 21 -17.11 8.30 1.42
N VAL A 22 -15.78 8.13 1.49
CA VAL A 22 -15.14 6.82 1.64
C VAL A 22 -14.88 6.50 3.10
N LYS A 23 -15.50 5.42 3.55
CA LYS A 23 -15.25 4.80 4.87
C LYS A 23 -14.59 3.45 4.68
N ILE A 24 -13.48 3.21 5.37
CA ILE A 24 -12.82 1.91 5.42
C ILE A 24 -13.51 1.10 6.53
N GLU A 25 -14.16 0.00 6.15
CA GLU A 25 -14.93 -0.86 7.06
C GLU A 25 -14.08 -2.03 7.58
N LYS A 26 -13.18 -2.55 6.74
CA LYS A 26 -12.29 -3.66 7.09
C LYS A 26 -10.97 -3.54 6.34
N THR A 27 -9.88 -3.95 6.95
CA THR A 27 -8.59 -4.05 6.27
C THR A 27 -7.79 -5.22 6.83
N THR A 28 -7.38 -6.13 5.95
CA THR A 28 -6.34 -7.12 6.23
C THR A 28 -5.33 -7.08 5.09
N LEU A 29 -4.04 -7.10 5.42
CA LEU A 29 -2.94 -7.11 4.43
C LEU A 29 -2.56 -8.52 3.98
N GLY A 30 -3.29 -9.54 4.43
CA GLY A 30 -2.91 -10.94 4.28
C GLY A 30 -1.79 -11.35 5.22
N LYS A 31 -1.33 -12.60 5.07
CA LYS A 31 -0.18 -13.16 5.81
C LYS A 31 1.05 -13.34 4.93
N ALA A 32 1.01 -12.87 3.68
CA ALA A 32 2.12 -13.02 2.76
C ALA A 32 3.27 -12.08 3.19
N SER A 33 4.48 -12.65 3.28
CA SER A 33 5.69 -11.88 3.55
C SER A 33 6.33 -11.41 2.25
N PRO A 34 6.88 -10.19 2.20
CA PRO A 34 7.65 -9.74 1.05
C PRO A 34 8.89 -10.62 0.86
N ARG A 35 9.23 -10.93 -0.39
CA ARG A 35 10.46 -11.62 -0.76
C ARG A 35 11.49 -10.59 -1.20
N PHE A 36 12.64 -10.61 -0.56
CA PHE A 36 13.79 -9.77 -0.91
C PHE A 36 14.74 -10.58 -1.78
N CYS A 37 15.18 -10.00 -2.89
CA CYS A 37 16.14 -10.62 -3.81
C CYS A 37 17.09 -9.56 -4.40
N ASN A 38 18.09 -10.00 -5.18
CA ASN A 38 19.07 -9.13 -5.86
C ASN A 38 19.73 -8.09 -4.93
N ILE A 39 20.20 -8.54 -3.78
CA ILE A 39 20.80 -7.67 -2.77
C ILE A 39 22.21 -7.27 -3.23
N SER A 40 22.46 -5.98 -3.36
CA SER A 40 23.79 -5.42 -3.67
C SER A 40 24.11 -4.24 -2.75
N LEU A 41 25.41 -4.04 -2.51
CA LEU A 41 25.93 -2.91 -1.75
C LEU A 41 26.76 -2.04 -2.68
N GLN A 42 26.53 -0.74 -2.61
CA GLN A 42 27.29 0.26 -3.35
C GLN A 42 27.78 1.34 -2.39
N GLU A 43 28.90 1.97 -2.70
CA GLU A 43 29.36 3.18 -2.02
C GLU A 43 29.10 4.37 -2.92
N ARG A 44 28.41 5.40 -2.41
CA ARG A 44 28.19 6.67 -3.11
C ARG A 44 29.45 7.53 -3.08
N GLU A 45 29.47 8.57 -3.91
CA GLU A 45 30.56 9.55 -3.98
C GLU A 45 30.86 10.25 -2.63
N ASP A 46 29.86 10.35 -1.74
CA ASP A 46 29.97 10.90 -0.40
C ASP A 46 30.40 9.87 0.67
N LYS A 47 30.81 8.66 0.24
CA LYS A 47 31.14 7.50 1.09
C LYS A 47 29.95 6.90 1.84
N ALA A 48 28.73 7.25 1.49
CA ALA A 48 27.55 6.60 2.05
C ALA A 48 27.38 5.20 1.46
N ILE A 49 27.04 4.23 2.31
CA ILE A 49 26.69 2.87 1.88
C ILE A 49 25.23 2.87 1.40
N VAL A 50 25.01 2.37 0.19
CA VAL A 50 23.70 2.14 -0.41
C VAL A 50 23.45 0.66 -0.47
N LEU A 51 22.28 0.26 0.02
CA LEU A 51 21.77 -1.08 -0.12
C LEU A 51 20.70 -1.07 -1.22
N GLU A 52 20.99 -1.72 -2.33
CA GLU A 52 20.00 -1.98 -3.37
C GLU A 52 19.45 -3.38 -3.18
N MET A 53 18.14 -3.53 -3.28
CA MET A 53 17.47 -4.82 -3.22
C MET A 53 16.18 -4.75 -4.02
N SER A 54 15.80 -5.87 -4.63
CA SER A 54 14.49 -6.04 -5.20
C SER A 54 13.52 -6.60 -4.17
N ILE A 55 12.28 -6.15 -4.21
CA ILE A 55 11.19 -6.57 -3.33
C ILE A 55 10.03 -7.06 -4.19
N VAL A 56 9.59 -8.30 -3.94
CA VAL A 56 8.40 -8.89 -4.56
C VAL A 56 7.41 -9.29 -3.48
N LEU A 57 6.21 -8.71 -3.51
CA LEU A 57 5.10 -9.04 -2.62
C LEU A 57 3.85 -9.34 -3.43
N THR A 58 3.30 -10.53 -3.23
CA THR A 58 1.96 -10.90 -3.71
C THR A 58 1.17 -11.31 -2.50
N SER A 59 0.14 -10.54 -2.16
CA SER A 59 -0.68 -10.79 -0.98
C SER A 59 -2.16 -10.77 -1.30
N ASP A 60 -2.90 -11.64 -0.61
CA ASP A 60 -4.36 -11.61 -0.55
C ASP A 60 -4.77 -10.63 0.55
N LEU A 61 -5.47 -9.57 0.16
CA LEU A 61 -5.95 -8.52 1.07
C LEU A 61 -7.45 -8.60 1.18
N ASP A 62 -7.97 -8.03 2.25
CA ASP A 62 -9.41 -7.77 2.36
C ASP A 62 -9.57 -6.35 2.85
N VAL A 63 -9.53 -5.40 1.91
CA VAL A 63 -9.90 -4.01 2.17
C VAL A 63 -11.33 -3.83 1.72
N GLN A 64 -12.21 -3.48 2.65
CA GLN A 64 -13.60 -3.16 2.37
C GLN A 64 -13.81 -1.68 2.61
N MET A 65 -14.35 -1.01 1.61
CA MET A 65 -14.64 0.41 1.62
C MET A 65 -16.08 0.62 1.20
N ARG A 66 -16.69 1.70 1.68
CA ARG A 66 -18.00 2.15 1.22
C ARG A 66 -17.86 3.54 0.64
N ALA A 67 -18.29 3.73 -0.60
CA ALA A 67 -18.35 5.02 -1.28
C ALA A 67 -19.79 5.26 -1.74
N MET A 68 -20.43 6.35 -1.32
CA MET A 68 -21.83 6.65 -1.67
C MET A 68 -22.80 5.45 -1.48
N HIS A 69 -22.69 4.75 -0.35
CA HIS A 69 -23.44 3.51 -0.03
C HIS A 69 -23.09 2.26 -0.86
N ILE A 70 -22.21 2.36 -1.85
CA ILE A 70 -21.75 1.23 -2.66
C ILE A 70 -20.56 0.57 -1.97
N PRO A 71 -20.61 -0.74 -1.68
CA PRO A 71 -19.46 -1.48 -1.16
C PRO A 71 -18.43 -1.73 -2.26
N ILE A 72 -17.18 -1.42 -1.97
CA ILE A 72 -16.02 -1.61 -2.85
C ILE A 72 -15.01 -2.45 -2.09
N GLY A 73 -14.44 -3.46 -2.74
CA GLY A 73 -13.47 -4.37 -2.15
C GLY A 73 -12.17 -4.45 -2.93
N LEU A 74 -11.03 -4.48 -2.23
CA LEU A 74 -9.74 -4.86 -2.79
C LEU A 74 -9.34 -6.23 -2.24
N LYS A 75 -9.01 -7.16 -3.14
CA LYS A 75 -8.73 -8.57 -2.80
C LYS A 75 -7.29 -9.00 -2.97
N LYS A 76 -6.51 -8.31 -3.79
CA LYS A 76 -5.15 -8.70 -4.15
C LYS A 76 -4.25 -7.48 -4.32
N LEU A 77 -3.02 -7.58 -3.86
CA LEU A 77 -1.94 -6.60 -4.06
C LEU A 77 -0.76 -7.36 -4.62
N GLU A 78 -0.25 -6.83 -5.72
CA GLU A 78 1.03 -7.23 -6.28
C GLU A 78 1.92 -5.99 -6.27
N PHE A 79 3.11 -6.14 -5.69
CA PHE A 79 4.13 -5.11 -5.62
C PHE A 79 5.46 -5.74 -6.06
N SER A 80 6.14 -5.07 -6.97
CA SER A 80 7.47 -5.44 -7.45
C SER A 80 8.30 -4.17 -7.67
N GLY A 81 9.51 -4.14 -7.15
CA GLY A 81 10.45 -3.03 -7.30
C GLY A 81 11.87 -3.42 -6.90
#